data_AF-A4JVM9-F1
#
_entry.id   AF-A4JVM9-F1
#
_cell.length_a   1.000
_cell.length_b   1.000
_cell.length_c   1.000
_cell.angle_alpha   90.00
_cell.angle_beta   90.00
_cell.angle_gamma   90.00
#
_symmetry.space_group_name_H-M   'P 1'
#
loop_
_entity.id
_entity.type
_entity.pdbx_description
1 polymer ?
#
loop_
_entity_poly.entity_id
_entity_poly.type
_entity_poly.pdbx_seq_one_letter_code
_entity_poly.pdbx_strand_id
1 'polypeptide(L)'
;MTIRLRTENTAMANTPQPARGEYDLAEYFRLKRPCKNCPFLKDGGIELAPGRMEDIVNHLYASDENSFQCHETVHSEKFGGTWDDETGDYHPSGKEAHCAGATAFLQKTGMSSKWMRIGYVTGALDFEQVRATMPAVIDSANNLSNPDQHD
;
A
#
# COMPACT_ATOMS: atom_id res chain seq x y z
N MET A 1 30.88 62.37 14.23
CA MET A 1 31.23 60.94 14.40
C MET A 1 29.95 60.16 14.11
N THR A 2 29.82 59.63 12.91
CA THR A 2 28.54 59.10 12.38
C THR A 2 28.48 57.59 12.64
N ILE A 3 27.65 57.15 13.57
CA ILE A 3 27.40 55.72 13.82
C ILE A 3 26.33 55.28 12.82
N ARG A 4 26.72 54.48 11.81
CA ARG A 4 25.78 53.75 10.96
C ARG A 4 25.28 52.53 11.73
N LEU A 5 24.03 52.57 12.19
CA LEU A 5 23.32 51.37 12.64
C LEU A 5 22.96 50.54 11.41
N ARG A 6 23.53 49.33 11.29
CA ARG A 6 23.09 48.32 10.33
C ARG A 6 21.73 47.79 10.79
N THR A 7 20.67 48.06 10.05
CA THR A 7 19.42 47.31 10.14
C THR A 7 19.52 46.13 9.17
N GLU A 8 20.04 45.01 9.65
CA GLU A 8 19.88 43.72 8.95
C GLU A 8 18.51 43.16 9.33
N ASN A 9 17.48 43.63 8.63
CA ASN A 9 16.15 43.05 8.67
C ASN A 9 16.15 41.84 7.74
N THR A 10 16.73 40.72 8.20
CA THR A 10 16.62 39.45 7.50
C THR A 10 15.26 38.86 7.80
N ALA A 11 14.23 39.38 7.12
CA ALA A 11 13.01 38.63 6.93
C ALA A 11 13.42 37.31 6.28
N MET A 12 13.39 36.23 7.06
CA MET A 12 13.40 34.87 6.56
C MET A 12 12.22 34.80 5.61
N ALA A 13 12.48 34.98 4.31
CA ALA A 13 11.52 34.74 3.27
C ALA A 13 11.09 33.28 3.46
N ASN A 14 9.91 33.10 4.05
CA ASN A 14 9.25 31.82 4.15
C ASN A 14 8.77 31.52 2.73
N THR A 15 9.71 31.16 1.86
CA THR A 15 9.43 30.63 0.55
C THR A 15 8.53 29.44 0.81
N PRO A 16 7.25 29.46 0.37
CA PRO A 16 6.40 28.31 0.52
C PRO A 16 7.14 27.14 -0.11
N GLN A 17 7.52 26.17 0.71
CA GLN A 17 7.90 24.87 0.16
C GLN A 17 6.74 24.46 -0.74
N PRO A 18 7.00 24.04 -1.99
CA PRO A 18 5.92 23.55 -2.85
C PRO A 18 5.13 22.56 -2.00
N ALA A 19 3.80 22.71 -1.96
CA ALA A 19 2.94 21.77 -1.25
C ALA A 19 3.44 20.38 -1.62
N ARG A 20 3.90 19.61 -0.61
CA ARG A 20 4.36 18.23 -0.80
C ARG A 20 3.36 17.59 -1.76
N GLY A 21 3.83 17.14 -2.92
CA GLY A 21 3.00 16.83 -4.08
C GLY A 21 1.69 16.17 -3.66
N GLU A 22 0.58 16.71 -4.16
CA GLU A 22 -0.78 16.29 -3.84
C GLU A 22 -0.84 14.76 -3.75
N TYR A 23 -0.95 14.22 -2.52
CA TYR A 23 -1.10 12.79 -2.30
C TYR A 23 -2.49 12.40 -2.79
N ASP A 24 -2.57 11.95 -4.03
CA ASP A 24 -3.81 11.49 -4.61
C ASP A 24 -4.18 10.12 -4.03
N LEU A 25 -5.06 10.14 -3.03
CA LEU A 25 -5.56 8.93 -2.39
C LEU A 25 -6.35 8.05 -3.37
N ALA A 26 -7.01 8.63 -4.38
CA ALA A 26 -7.71 7.84 -5.38
C ALA A 26 -6.72 7.04 -6.23
N GLU A 27 -5.58 7.65 -6.58
CA GLU A 27 -4.48 6.98 -7.28
C GLU A 27 -3.81 5.91 -6.41
N TYR A 28 -3.62 6.18 -5.12
CA TYR A 28 -3.11 5.19 -4.15
C TYR A 28 -4.05 3.97 -4.06
N PHE A 29 -5.37 4.18 -4.02
CA PHE A 29 -6.37 3.11 -3.99
C PHE A 29 -6.90 2.71 -5.39
N ARG A 30 -6.15 2.94 -6.47
CA ARG A 30 -6.63 2.66 -7.84
C ARG A 30 -6.92 1.18 -8.11
N LEU A 31 -6.23 0.26 -7.42
CA LEU A 31 -6.47 -1.17 -7.54
C LEU A 31 -7.74 -1.53 -6.77
N LYS A 32 -8.80 -1.89 -7.50
CA LYS A 32 -10.12 -2.17 -6.92
C LYS A 32 -10.42 -3.66 -6.73
N ARG A 33 -9.56 -4.54 -7.27
CA ARG A 33 -9.69 -6.00 -7.18
C ARG A 33 -8.32 -6.67 -7.14
N PRO A 34 -8.20 -7.87 -6.54
CA PRO A 34 -6.98 -8.68 -6.61
C PRO A 34 -6.56 -8.87 -8.07
N CYS A 35 -5.25 -8.78 -8.33
CA CYS A 35 -4.72 -9.09 -9.65
C CYS A 35 -4.79 -10.59 -9.93
N LYS A 36 -4.57 -10.98 -11.19
CA LYS A 36 -4.66 -12.39 -11.63
C LYS A 36 -3.73 -13.31 -10.82
N ASN A 37 -2.52 -12.85 -10.52
CA ASN A 37 -1.52 -13.63 -9.78
C ASN A 37 -1.49 -13.25 -8.29
N CYS A 38 -2.63 -12.81 -7.73
CA CYS A 38 -2.68 -12.36 -6.35
C CYS A 38 -2.52 -13.56 -5.41
N PRO A 39 -1.57 -13.53 -4.45
CA PRO A 39 -1.37 -14.64 -3.54
C PRO A 39 -2.54 -14.81 -2.55
N PHE A 40 -3.35 -13.78 -2.36
CA PHE A 40 -4.51 -13.83 -1.46
C PHE A 40 -5.73 -14.51 -2.08
N LEU A 41 -5.77 -14.78 -3.39
CA LEU A 41 -6.92 -15.45 -4.01
C LEU A 41 -7.06 -16.88 -3.49
N LYS A 42 -8.30 -17.32 -3.23
CA LYS A 42 -8.61 -18.72 -2.92
C LYS A 42 -8.28 -19.64 -4.09
N ASP A 43 -8.66 -19.20 -5.29
CA ASP A 43 -8.54 -19.96 -6.53
C ASP A 43 -7.81 -19.13 -7.60
N GLY A 44 -6.91 -19.78 -8.35
CA GLY A 44 -6.24 -19.18 -9.51
C GLY A 44 -5.16 -18.14 -9.18
N GLY A 45 -4.77 -18.00 -7.92
CA GLY A 45 -3.63 -17.19 -7.48
C GLY A 45 -2.29 -17.85 -7.81
N ILE A 46 -1.20 -17.13 -7.50
CA ILE A 46 0.16 -17.66 -7.63
C ILE A 46 0.46 -18.63 -6.48
N GLU A 47 1.13 -19.74 -6.79
CA GLU A 47 1.70 -20.61 -5.76
C GLU A 47 2.94 -19.94 -5.14
N LEU A 48 2.96 -19.88 -3.81
CA LEU A 48 4.08 -19.33 -3.06
C LEU A 48 4.94 -20.47 -2.49
N ALA A 49 6.23 -20.18 -2.30
CA ALA A 49 7.10 -21.06 -1.52
C ALA A 49 6.55 -21.25 -0.09
N PRO A 50 6.77 -22.41 0.55
CA PRO A 50 6.33 -22.64 1.93
C PRO A 50 6.80 -21.54 2.89
N GLY A 51 5.93 -21.09 3.80
CA GLY A 51 6.22 -20.02 4.77
C GLY A 51 6.07 -18.60 4.21
N ARG A 52 6.03 -18.43 2.88
CA ARG A 52 6.00 -17.09 2.28
C ARG A 52 4.68 -16.36 2.51
N MET A 53 3.56 -17.09 2.56
CA MET A 53 2.27 -16.45 2.86
C MET A 53 2.23 -15.96 4.30
N GLU A 54 2.72 -16.78 5.22
CA GLU A 54 2.83 -16.45 6.64
C GLU A 54 3.70 -15.21 6.83
N ASP A 55 4.83 -15.10 6.13
CA ASP A 55 5.69 -13.91 6.15
C ASP A 55 4.96 -12.65 5.65
N ILE A 56 4.22 -12.76 4.54
CA ILE A 56 3.43 -11.64 3.99
C ILE A 56 2.38 -11.18 5.01
N VAL A 57 1.66 -12.13 5.60
CA VAL A 57 0.63 -11.84 6.59
C VAL A 57 1.25 -11.23 7.85
N ASN A 58 2.34 -11.80 8.36
CA ASN A 58 3.07 -11.27 9.51
C ASN A 58 3.56 -9.84 9.25
N HIS A 59 4.07 -9.56 8.05
CA HIS A 59 4.44 -8.20 7.67
C HIS A 59 3.24 -7.25 7.71
N LEU A 60 2.09 -7.63 7.14
CA LEU A 60 0.89 -6.79 7.16
C LEU A 60 0.41 -6.45 8.58
N TYR A 61 0.55 -7.38 9.53
CA TYR A 61 0.16 -7.15 10.93
C TYR A 61 1.25 -6.48 11.78
N ALA A 62 2.52 -6.50 11.36
CA ALA A 62 3.62 -5.93 12.12
C ALA A 62 3.52 -4.41 12.31
N SER A 63 2.84 -3.72 11.38
CA SER A 63 2.54 -2.29 11.49
C SER A 63 1.24 -1.96 10.78
N ASP A 64 0.46 -1.10 11.41
CA ASP A 64 -0.80 -0.56 10.89
C ASP A 64 -0.62 0.35 9.66
N GLU A 65 0.63 0.67 9.30
CA GLU A 65 0.98 1.40 8.07
C GLU A 65 1.41 0.47 6.93
N ASN A 66 1.64 -0.82 7.20
CA ASN A 66 2.17 -1.73 6.21
C ASN A 66 1.15 -1.99 5.09
N SER A 67 1.70 -2.18 3.89
CA SER A 67 0.96 -2.59 2.71
C SER A 67 1.76 -3.66 1.99
N PHE A 68 1.06 -4.57 1.30
CA PHE A 68 1.72 -5.58 0.50
C PHE A 68 2.15 -5.00 -0.84
N GLN A 69 3.45 -5.01 -1.11
CA GLN A 69 4.00 -4.57 -2.39
C GLN A 69 4.06 -5.74 -3.37
N CYS A 70 3.10 -5.79 -4.30
CA CYS A 70 3.10 -6.76 -5.41
C CYS A 70 3.57 -6.11 -6.71
N HIS A 71 3.71 -6.90 -7.77
CA HIS A 71 4.13 -6.35 -9.06
C HIS A 71 3.17 -5.28 -9.60
N GLU A 72 1.87 -5.41 -9.38
CA GLU A 72 0.91 -4.38 -9.81
C GLU A 72 0.95 -3.10 -8.95
N THR A 73 1.55 -3.15 -7.76
CA THR A 73 1.70 -1.95 -6.92
C THR A 73 3.00 -1.20 -7.19
N VAL A 74 4.07 -1.90 -7.61
CA VAL A 74 5.42 -1.34 -7.74
C VAL A 74 6.06 -1.43 -9.13
N HIS A 75 5.56 -2.28 -10.03
CA HIS A 75 6.15 -2.53 -11.34
C HIS A 75 5.18 -2.14 -12.46
N SER A 76 5.08 -0.83 -12.71
CA SER A 76 4.51 -0.30 -13.94
C SER A 76 5.40 0.82 -14.45
N GLU A 77 5.57 0.95 -15.77
CA GLU A 77 6.37 2.05 -16.35
C GLU A 77 5.84 3.43 -15.93
N LYS A 78 4.55 3.51 -15.58
CA LYS A 78 3.86 4.76 -15.23
C LYS A 78 3.88 5.09 -13.72
N PHE A 79 3.89 4.08 -12.85
CA PHE A 79 3.66 4.23 -11.41
C PHE A 79 4.66 3.47 -10.53
N GLY A 80 5.58 2.73 -11.14
CA GLY A 80 6.62 1.97 -10.46
C GLY A 80 7.87 2.79 -10.20
N GLY A 81 8.59 2.39 -9.16
CA GLY A 81 9.92 2.89 -8.85
C GLY A 81 11.01 2.30 -9.73
N THR A 82 12.25 2.69 -9.45
CA THR A 82 13.43 2.17 -10.15
C THR A 82 14.14 1.15 -9.28
N TRP A 83 14.72 0.13 -9.91
CA TRP A 83 15.58 -0.84 -9.25
C TRP A 83 17.04 -0.48 -9.53
N ASP A 84 17.86 -0.45 -8.48
CA ASP A 84 19.31 -0.33 -8.61
C ASP A 84 19.91 -1.73 -8.69
N ASP A 85 20.44 -2.10 -9.87
CA ASP A 85 21.06 -3.41 -10.10
C ASP A 85 22.41 -3.57 -9.37
N GLU A 86 23.07 -2.48 -8.99
CA GLU A 86 24.37 -2.50 -8.31
C GLU A 86 24.20 -2.68 -6.79
N THR A 87 23.25 -1.96 -6.18
CA THR A 87 22.99 -2.06 -4.73
C THR A 87 21.94 -3.10 -4.38
N GLY A 88 21.07 -3.46 -5.32
CA GLY A 88 19.90 -4.32 -5.09
C GLY A 88 18.76 -3.60 -4.36
N ASP A 89 18.74 -2.26 -4.37
CA ASP A 89 17.73 -1.47 -3.69
C ASP A 89 16.60 -1.02 -4.62
N TYR A 90 15.39 -0.96 -4.06
CA TYR A 90 14.24 -0.35 -4.72
C TYR A 90 14.09 1.11 -4.33
N HIS A 91 14.02 1.99 -5.32
CA HIS A 91 13.75 3.42 -5.15
C HIS A 91 12.29 3.73 -5.48
N PRO A 92 11.45 4.08 -4.49
CA PRO A 92 10.04 4.32 -4.72
C PRO A 92 9.79 5.58 -5.57
N SER A 93 8.81 5.49 -6.46
CA SER A 93 8.33 6.60 -7.29
C SER A 93 7.41 7.56 -6.54
N GLY A 94 6.83 7.12 -5.42
CA GLY A 94 5.77 7.84 -4.70
C GLY A 94 4.38 7.64 -5.29
N LYS A 95 4.23 6.80 -6.32
CA LYS A 95 2.95 6.47 -6.99
C LYS A 95 2.53 5.02 -6.81
N GLU A 96 3.18 4.32 -5.89
CA GLU A 96 2.88 2.93 -5.55
C GLU A 96 1.41 2.79 -5.13
N ALA A 97 0.76 1.72 -5.56
CA ALA A 97 -0.63 1.45 -5.18
C ALA A 97 -0.73 0.76 -3.82
N HIS A 98 -1.92 0.78 -3.23
CA HIS A 98 -2.32 -0.12 -2.18
C HIS A 98 -2.86 -1.44 -2.76
N CYS A 99 -2.37 -2.58 -2.29
CA CYS A 99 -2.78 -3.88 -2.83
C CYS A 99 -4.23 -4.26 -2.43
N ALA A 100 -5.13 -4.35 -3.42
CA ALA A 100 -6.52 -4.72 -3.22
C ALA A 100 -6.72 -6.12 -2.59
N GLY A 101 -5.84 -7.07 -2.89
CA GLY A 101 -5.89 -8.42 -2.29
C GLY A 101 -5.59 -8.39 -0.81
N ALA A 102 -4.55 -7.64 -0.40
CA ALA A 102 -4.23 -7.42 1.00
C ALA A 102 -5.33 -6.64 1.72
N THR A 103 -5.92 -5.62 1.07
CA THR A 103 -7.07 -4.87 1.60
C THR A 103 -8.25 -5.78 1.91
N ALA A 104 -8.64 -6.64 0.96
CA ALA A 104 -9.73 -7.58 1.15
C ALA A 104 -9.41 -8.60 2.25
N PHE A 105 -8.19 -9.13 2.28
CA PHE A 105 -7.74 -10.05 3.33
C PHE A 105 -7.80 -9.41 4.72
N LEU A 106 -7.17 -8.25 4.90
CA LEU A 106 -7.15 -7.53 6.18
C LEU A 106 -8.57 -7.22 6.65
N GLN A 107 -9.42 -6.70 5.75
CA GLN A 107 -10.79 -6.35 6.11
C GLN A 107 -11.59 -7.60 6.52
N LYS A 108 -11.36 -8.72 5.82
CA LYS A 108 -12.01 -10.01 6.11
C LYS A 108 -11.61 -10.59 7.45
N THR A 109 -10.35 -10.42 7.86
CA THR A 109 -9.83 -10.87 9.16
C THR A 109 -10.07 -9.88 10.29
N GLY A 110 -10.86 -8.81 10.04
CA GLY A 110 -11.28 -7.85 11.06
C GLY A 110 -10.32 -6.68 11.29
N MET A 111 -9.36 -6.45 10.38
CA MET A 111 -8.43 -5.32 10.45
C MET A 111 -8.66 -4.31 9.31
N SER A 112 -8.56 -3.02 9.63
CA SER A 112 -8.40 -1.97 8.63
C SER A 112 -7.14 -1.20 8.94
N SER A 113 -6.14 -1.27 8.05
CA SER A 113 -4.91 -0.52 8.20
C SER A 113 -5.19 0.99 8.29
N LYS A 114 -4.23 1.76 8.80
CA LYS A 114 -4.29 3.23 8.83
C LYS A 114 -4.67 3.80 7.46
N TRP A 115 -4.06 3.30 6.39
CA TRP A 115 -4.38 3.72 5.04
C TRP A 115 -5.81 3.38 4.65
N MET A 116 -6.29 2.16 4.94
CA MET A 116 -7.66 1.77 4.64
C MET A 116 -8.67 2.69 5.34
N ARG A 117 -8.45 3.00 6.63
CA ARG A 117 -9.33 3.90 7.39
C ARG A 117 -9.35 5.30 6.79
N ILE A 118 -8.19 5.84 6.40
CA ILE A 118 -8.11 7.12 5.67
C ILE A 118 -8.85 7.01 4.33
N GLY A 119 -8.65 5.93 3.59
CA GLY A 119 -9.33 5.67 2.32
C GLY A 119 -10.85 5.65 2.45
N TYR A 120 -11.39 4.98 3.47
CA TYR A 120 -12.83 4.94 3.72
C TYR A 120 -13.39 6.31 4.11
N VAL A 121 -12.72 7.02 5.02
CA VAL A 121 -13.18 8.35 5.48
C VAL A 121 -13.13 9.39 4.37
N THR A 122 -12.16 9.28 3.46
CA THR A 122 -12.01 10.20 2.32
C THR A 122 -12.81 9.78 1.09
N GLY A 123 -13.38 8.57 1.08
CA GLY A 123 -14.08 8.00 -0.07
C GLY A 123 -13.16 7.46 -1.17
N ALA A 124 -11.84 7.49 -1.00
CA ALA A 124 -10.89 6.92 -1.97
C ALA A 124 -10.94 5.37 -2.02
N LEU A 125 -11.37 4.75 -0.92
CA LEU A 125 -11.63 3.32 -0.81
C LEU A 125 -13.12 3.11 -0.50
N ASP A 126 -13.79 2.26 -1.27
CA ASP A 126 -15.20 1.92 -1.07
C ASP A 126 -15.32 0.63 -0.24
N PHE A 127 -15.95 0.74 0.92
CA PHE A 127 -16.16 -0.39 1.83
C PHE A 127 -17.00 -1.51 1.19
N GLU A 128 -18.01 -1.15 0.40
CA GLU A 128 -18.89 -2.13 -0.23
C GLU A 128 -18.16 -2.90 -1.33
N GLN A 129 -17.29 -2.23 -2.08
CA GLN A 129 -16.41 -2.87 -3.05
C GLN A 129 -15.39 -3.82 -2.40
N VAL A 130 -14.79 -3.41 -1.28
CA VAL A 130 -13.89 -4.30 -0.52
C VAL A 130 -14.67 -5.51 0.01
N ARG A 131 -15.85 -5.29 0.58
CA ARG A 131 -16.74 -6.35 1.10
C ARG A 131 -17.13 -7.36 0.02
N ALA A 132 -17.45 -6.89 -1.18
CA ALA A 132 -17.76 -7.75 -2.33
C ALA A 132 -16.55 -8.61 -2.79
N THR A 133 -15.32 -8.19 -2.47
CA THR A 133 -14.08 -8.89 -2.83
C THR A 133 -13.70 -9.98 -1.82
N MET A 134 -14.09 -9.84 -0.55
CA MET A 134 -13.72 -10.77 0.53
C MET A 134 -13.99 -12.27 0.26
N PRO A 135 -15.10 -12.67 -0.40
CA PRO A 135 -15.36 -14.08 -0.67
C PRO A 135 -14.27 -14.75 -1.52
N ALA A 136 -13.63 -13.98 -2.41
CA ALA A 136 -12.61 -14.49 -3.34
C ALA A 136 -11.20 -14.64 -2.73
N VAL A 137 -10.97 -14.13 -1.52
CA VAL A 137 -9.65 -14.19 -0.86
C VAL A 137 -9.63 -15.18 0.30
N ILE A 138 -8.45 -15.70 0.64
CA ILE A 138 -8.22 -16.62 1.76
C ILE A 138 -8.79 -16.07 3.09
N ASP A 139 -9.24 -16.96 3.97
CA ASP A 139 -9.81 -16.62 5.28
C ASP A 139 -8.74 -16.51 6.37
N SER A 140 -7.61 -17.21 6.20
CA SER A 140 -6.45 -17.18 7.10
C SER A 140 -5.15 -17.46 6.33
N ALA A 141 -4.00 -17.17 6.94
CA ALA A 141 -2.69 -17.52 6.38
C ALA A 141 -2.54 -19.03 6.09
N ASN A 142 -3.28 -19.87 6.83
CA ASN A 142 -3.20 -21.33 6.76
C ASN A 142 -4.12 -21.95 5.69
N ASN A 143 -4.88 -21.15 4.92
CA ASN A 143 -5.80 -21.70 3.92
C ASN A 143 -5.09 -22.23 2.65
N LEU A 144 -3.76 -22.14 2.55
CA LEU A 144 -2.99 -22.66 1.42
C LEU A 144 -2.56 -24.14 1.60
N SER A 145 -2.89 -24.77 2.73
CA SER A 145 -2.40 -26.12 3.07
C SER A 145 -3.47 -27.18 3.29
N ASN A 146 -4.76 -26.93 2.99
CA ASN A 146 -5.80 -27.96 3.18
C ASN A 146 -6.92 -27.91 2.11
N PRO A 147 -6.95 -28.85 1.15
CA PRO A 147 -8.01 -28.92 0.15
C PRO A 147 -9.38 -29.44 0.67
N ASP A 148 -9.50 -29.85 1.94
CA ASP A 148 -10.64 -30.66 2.44
C ASP A 148 -11.48 -30.02 3.58
N GLN A 149 -11.69 -28.70 3.59
CA GLN A 149 -12.63 -28.10 4.56
C GLN A 149 -13.78 -27.37 3.85
N HIS A 150 -14.68 -28.17 3.29
CA HIS A 150 -16.08 -27.80 3.07
C HIS A 150 -16.91 -28.53 4.14
N ASP A 151 -17.43 -27.78 5.11
CA ASP A 151 -18.61 -28.20 5.90
C ASP A 151 -19.90 -27.90 5.12
#